data_AF-A0A0K2ZJ04-F1
#
_entry.id   AF-A0A0K2ZJ04-F1
#
_cell.length_a   1.000
_cell.length_b   1.000
_cell.length_c   1.000
_cell.angle_alpha   90.00
_cell.angle_beta   90.00
_cell.angle_gamma   90.00
#
_symmetry.space_group_name_H-M   'P 1'
#
loop_
_entity.id
_entity.type
_entity.pdbx_description
1 polymer ?
#
loop_
_entity_poly.entity_id
_entity_poly.type
_entity_poly.pdbx_seq_one_letter_code
_entity_poly.pdbx_strand_id
1 'polypeptide(L)'
;MTAPRKIGTAYQEALKALAEQVARAYREDCRSFQVSAGLIQGNTMIAITVVFDGTGTECWVPMDMGTEPWSDDRRSRIEHDARVVINERMKLESFTAEFVLARMQEVLDAYR
;
A
#
# COMPACT_ATOMS: atom_id res chain seq x y z
N MET A 1 -6.97 -12.94 -26.27
CA MET A 1 -6.78 -12.00 -25.15
C MET A 1 -5.58 -12.48 -24.36
N THR A 2 -4.42 -11.87 -24.59
CA THR A 2 -3.18 -12.18 -23.86
C THR A 2 -3.32 -11.60 -22.46
N ALA A 3 -3.43 -12.48 -21.45
CA ALA A 3 -3.38 -12.06 -20.06
C ALA A 3 -2.10 -11.23 -19.83
N PRO A 4 -2.18 -10.11 -19.09
CA PRO A 4 -0.99 -9.31 -18.79
C PRO A 4 0.07 -10.22 -18.15
N ARG A 5 1.30 -10.15 -18.65
CA ARG A 5 2.46 -10.88 -18.07
C ARG A 5 2.49 -10.57 -16.57
N LYS A 6 2.36 -11.60 -15.72
CA LYS A 6 2.60 -11.48 -14.28
C LYS A 6 4.07 -11.11 -14.08
N ILE A 7 4.34 -9.86 -13.75
CA ILE A 7 5.69 -9.36 -13.47
C ILE A 7 5.81 -9.37 -11.95
N GLY A 8 6.24 -10.51 -11.39
CA GLY A 8 6.58 -10.63 -9.97
C GLY A 8 6.20 -11.95 -9.33
N THR A 9 6.75 -12.22 -8.16
CA THR A 9 6.31 -13.32 -7.29
C THR A 9 4.92 -13.03 -6.71
N ALA A 10 4.21 -14.05 -6.22
CA ALA A 10 2.90 -13.85 -5.57
C ALA A 10 2.95 -12.82 -4.42
N TYR A 11 4.09 -12.77 -3.72
CA TYR A 11 4.37 -11.77 -2.69
C TYR A 11 4.45 -10.35 -3.23
N GLN A 12 5.18 -10.13 -4.33
CA GLN A 12 5.30 -8.81 -4.96
C GLN A 12 3.96 -8.32 -5.50
N GLU A 13 3.16 -9.21 -6.10
CA GLU A 13 1.81 -8.86 -6.56
C GLU A 13 0.88 -8.52 -5.39
N ALA A 14 1.00 -9.21 -4.24
CA ALA A 14 0.25 -8.86 -3.04
C ALA A 14 0.63 -7.47 -2.51
N LEU A 15 1.93 -7.17 -2.39
CA LEU A 15 2.41 -5.85 -1.97
C LEU A 15 1.98 -4.74 -2.93
N LYS A 16 2.01 -5.01 -4.24
CA LYS A 16 1.53 -4.08 -5.26
C LYS A 16 0.03 -3.82 -5.12
N ALA A 17 -0.78 -4.87 -4.98
CA ALA A 17 -2.22 -4.75 -4.78
C ALA A 17 -2.56 -3.96 -3.51
N LEU A 18 -1.79 -4.17 -2.43
CA LEU A 18 -1.91 -3.39 -1.20
C LEU A 18 -1.61 -1.91 -1.44
N ALA A 19 -0.52 -1.59 -2.15
CA ALA A 19 -0.16 -0.22 -2.50
C ALA A 19 -1.22 0.47 -3.38
N GLU A 20 -1.86 -0.27 -4.28
CA GLU A 20 -2.98 0.25 -5.09
C GLU A 20 -4.21 0.55 -4.24
N GLN A 21 -4.54 -0.30 -3.25
CA GLN A 21 -5.62 -0.02 -2.29
C GLN A 21 -5.32 1.23 -1.46
N VAL A 22 -4.09 1.33 -0.92
CA VAL A 22 -3.61 2.50 -0.17
C VAL A 22 -3.74 3.77 -1.00
N ALA A 23 -3.31 3.75 -2.27
CA ALA A 23 -3.40 4.92 -3.14
C ALA A 23 -4.86 5.35 -3.41
N ARG A 24 -5.79 4.41 -3.53
CA ARG A 24 -7.22 4.73 -3.65
C ARG A 24 -7.82 5.27 -2.35
N ALA A 25 -7.31 4.78 -1.22
CA ALA A 25 -7.71 5.25 0.11
C ALA A 25 -7.04 6.58 0.49
N TYR A 26 -6.00 7.01 -0.23
CA TYR A 26 -5.28 8.23 0.03
C TYR A 26 -6.18 9.45 -0.17
N ARG A 27 -6.58 10.05 0.95
CA ARG A 27 -7.19 11.37 1.06
C ARG A 27 -6.17 12.28 1.73
N GLU A 28 -6.29 13.61 1.57
CA GLU A 28 -5.28 14.60 1.97
C GLU A 28 -4.86 14.59 3.47
N ASP A 29 -5.50 13.80 4.33
CA ASP A 29 -5.18 13.67 5.77
C ASP A 29 -4.59 12.30 6.20
N CYS A 30 -4.34 11.39 5.26
CA CYS A 30 -3.82 10.05 5.54
C CYS A 30 -2.28 10.00 5.61
N ARG A 31 -1.64 10.87 6.40
CA ARG A 31 -0.17 11.04 6.39
C ARG A 31 0.61 9.98 7.19
N SER A 32 -0.03 9.37 8.18
CA SER A 32 0.58 8.33 9.00
C SER A 32 -0.22 7.04 8.92
N PHE A 33 0.49 5.92 8.92
CA PHE A 33 -0.09 4.59 8.80
C PHE A 33 0.70 3.58 9.62
N GLN A 34 -0.01 2.53 10.02
CA GLN A 34 0.55 1.37 10.68
C GLN A 34 0.44 0.16 9.76
N VAL A 35 1.45 -0.70 9.78
CA VAL A 35 1.48 -1.95 9.02
C VAL A 35 1.55 -3.09 10.02
N SER A 36 0.71 -4.10 9.82
CA SER A 36 0.74 -5.33 10.60
C SER A 36 0.59 -6.55 9.68
N ALA A 37 1.37 -7.60 9.92
CA ALA A 37 1.22 -8.89 9.28
C ALA A 37 0.78 -9.94 10.30
N GLY A 38 -0.18 -10.79 9.93
CA GLY A 38 -0.71 -11.80 10.82
C GLY A 38 -1.26 -13.03 10.10
N LEU A 39 -1.37 -14.13 10.82
CA LEU A 39 -1.98 -15.35 10.30
C LEU A 39 -3.50 -15.26 10.30
N ILE A 40 -4.12 -15.74 9.22
CA ILE A 40 -5.57 -15.85 9.06
C ILE A 40 -5.94 -17.25 8.54
N GLN A 41 -7.25 -17.54 8.50
CA GLN A 41 -7.80 -18.81 8.01
C GLN A 41 -7.15 -20.07 8.61
N GLY A 42 -7.03 -20.11 9.95
CA GLY A 42 -6.46 -21.27 10.63
C GLY A 42 -4.98 -21.53 10.32
N ASN A 43 -4.18 -20.46 10.21
CA ASN A 43 -2.74 -20.51 9.94
C ASN A 43 -2.38 -21.06 8.56
N THR A 44 -3.22 -20.82 7.55
CA THR A 44 -2.94 -21.22 6.16
C THR A 44 -2.59 -20.02 5.28
N MET A 45 -2.94 -18.81 5.72
CA MET A 45 -2.74 -17.57 4.99
C MET A 45 -2.16 -16.49 5.89
N ILE A 46 -1.47 -15.54 5.28
CA ILE A 46 -0.99 -14.32 5.92
C ILE A 46 -1.85 -13.15 5.41
N ALA A 47 -2.29 -12.28 6.30
CA ALA A 47 -2.88 -11.00 5.96
C ALA A 47 -1.87 -9.89 6.26
N ILE A 48 -1.63 -9.03 5.28
CA ILE A 48 -0.91 -7.77 5.48
C ILE A 48 -1.97 -6.67 5.54
N THR A 49 -1.98 -5.92 6.63
CA THR A 49 -2.97 -4.87 6.91
C THR A 49 -2.26 -3.54 7.10
N VAL A 50 -2.87 -2.49 6.57
CA VAL A 50 -2.45 -1.10 6.69
C VAL A 50 -3.61 -0.31 7.26
N VAL A 51 -3.36 0.44 8.32
CA VAL A 51 -4.36 1.28 8.97
C VAL A 51 -3.86 2.72 8.98
N PHE A 52 -4.64 3.65 8.44
CA PHE A 52 -4.32 5.08 8.48
C PHE A 52 -4.77 5.69 9.80
N ASP A 53 -3.85 6.31 10.56
CA ASP A 53 -4.16 6.79 11.91
C ASP A 53 -5.22 7.91 11.92
N GLY A 54 -5.20 8.78 10.90
CA GLY A 54 -6.10 9.95 10.84
C GLY A 54 -7.54 9.63 10.45
N THR A 55 -7.77 8.54 9.72
CA THR A 55 -9.11 8.18 9.20
C THR A 55 -9.63 6.85 9.73
N GLY A 56 -8.77 6.01 10.30
CA GLY A 56 -9.08 4.62 10.61
C GLY A 56 -9.32 3.76 9.37
N THR A 57 -8.99 4.26 8.17
CA THR A 57 -9.20 3.50 6.93
C THR A 57 -8.24 2.32 6.89
N GLU A 58 -8.79 1.13 6.67
CA GLU A 58 -8.03 -0.12 6.61
C GLU A 58 -7.92 -0.60 5.16
N CYS A 59 -6.71 -1.00 4.76
CA CYS A 59 -6.42 -1.67 3.51
C CYS A 59 -5.72 -2.98 3.83
N TRP A 60 -6.10 -4.06 3.16
CA TRP A 60 -5.49 -5.35 3.45
C TRP A 60 -5.40 -6.23 2.21
N VAL A 61 -4.43 -7.14 2.23
CA VAL A 61 -4.26 -8.14 1.18
C VAL A 61 -3.99 -9.50 1.80
N PRO A 62 -4.68 -10.56 1.35
CA PRO A 62 -4.33 -11.93 1.67
C PRO A 62 -3.14 -12.39 0.83
N MET A 63 -2.24 -13.16 1.42
CA MET A 63 -1.18 -13.87 0.73
C MET A 63 -1.04 -15.30 1.26
N ASP A 64 -0.54 -16.18 0.40
CA ASP A 64 -0.23 -17.57 0.75
C ASP A 64 0.94 -17.61 1.75
N MET A 65 0.87 -18.54 2.71
CA MET A 65 1.97 -18.83 3.63
C MET A 65 3.21 -19.35 2.88
N GLY A 66 3.02 -20.04 1.75
CA GLY A 66 4.10 -20.63 0.97
C GLY A 66 4.88 -21.70 1.75
N THR A 67 6.15 -21.88 1.42
CA THR A 67 6.99 -22.95 1.99
C THR A 67 7.76 -22.55 3.25
N GLU A 68 7.91 -21.25 3.50
CA GLU A 68 8.56 -20.76 4.71
C GLU A 68 7.58 -20.82 5.89
N PRO A 69 7.98 -21.30 7.08
CA PRO A 69 7.10 -21.28 8.24
C PRO A 69 6.82 -19.84 8.72
N TRP A 70 5.78 -19.67 9.54
CA TRP A 70 5.54 -18.40 10.22
C TRP A 70 6.50 -18.22 11.39
N SER A 71 7.10 -17.04 11.50
CA SER A 71 7.96 -16.64 12.61
C SER A 71 7.91 -15.13 12.79
N ASP A 72 8.33 -14.63 13.96
CA ASP A 72 8.37 -13.19 14.25
C ASP A 72 9.38 -12.45 13.36
N ASP A 73 10.50 -13.10 13.01
CA ASP A 73 11.45 -12.55 12.04
C ASP A 73 10.82 -12.38 10.67
N ARG A 74 10.07 -13.39 10.21
CA ARG A 74 9.38 -13.35 8.93
C ARG A 74 8.29 -12.28 8.93
N ARG A 75 7.50 -12.21 10.00
CA ARG A 75 6.52 -11.14 10.21
C ARG A 75 7.17 -9.76 10.09
N SER A 76 8.27 -9.54 10.80
CA SER A 76 8.99 -8.26 10.82
C SER A 76 9.52 -7.88 9.44
N ARG A 77 10.02 -8.85 8.66
CA ARG A 77 10.43 -8.61 7.26
C ARG A 77 9.26 -8.22 6.38
N ILE A 78 8.14 -8.93 6.48
CA ILE A 78 6.93 -8.63 5.69
C ILE A 78 6.40 -7.22 6.02
N GLU A 79 6.32 -6.88 7.31
CA GLU A 79 5.90 -5.55 7.76
C GLU A 79 6.86 -4.46 7.29
N HIS A 80 8.17 -4.71 7.30
CA HIS A 80 9.18 -3.80 6.80
C HIS A 80 9.04 -3.55 5.29
N ASP A 81 8.99 -4.62 4.49
CA ASP A 81 8.86 -4.54 3.04
C ASP A 81 7.58 -3.81 2.62
N ALA A 82 6.45 -4.16 3.26
CA ALA A 82 5.18 -3.48 3.01
C ALA A 82 5.28 -1.99 3.35
N ARG A 83 5.91 -1.63 4.49
CA ARG A 83 6.13 -0.23 4.86
C ARG A 83 6.96 0.52 3.83
N VAL A 84 8.03 -0.08 3.30
CA VAL A 84 8.87 0.53 2.26
C VAL A 84 8.05 0.78 0.99
N VAL A 85 7.31 -0.23 0.51
CA VAL A 85 6.49 -0.11 -0.70
C VAL A 85 5.41 0.96 -0.54
N ILE A 86 4.72 0.98 0.60
CA ILE A 86 3.66 1.96 0.88
C ILE A 86 4.25 3.37 0.97
N ASN A 87 5.39 3.55 1.65
CA ASN A 87 6.05 4.86 1.72
C ASN A 87 6.38 5.41 0.34
N GLU A 88 6.96 4.59 -0.54
CA GLU A 88 7.26 5.03 -1.91
C GLU A 88 6.00 5.37 -2.70
N ARG A 89 4.92 4.59 -2.53
CA ARG A 89 3.64 4.91 -3.16
C ARG A 89 3.06 6.24 -2.68
N MET A 90 3.11 6.49 -1.37
CA MET A 90 2.60 7.71 -0.75
C MET A 90 3.38 8.96 -1.17
N LYS A 91 4.71 8.84 -1.37
CA LYS A 91 5.53 9.92 -1.94
C LYS A 91 5.05 10.31 -3.35
N LEU A 92 4.74 9.32 -4.19
CA LEU A 92 4.23 9.57 -5.55
C LEU A 92 2.87 10.27 -5.55
N GLU A 93 1.96 9.83 -4.68
CA GLU A 93 0.64 10.48 -4.54
C GLU A 93 0.77 11.91 -4.01
N SER A 94 1.63 12.13 -3.02
CA SER A 94 1.90 13.48 -2.48
C SER A 94 2.48 14.41 -3.55
N PHE A 95 3.50 13.96 -4.28
CA PHE A 95 4.09 14.72 -5.38
C PHE A 95 3.06 15.05 -6.46
N THR A 96 2.21 14.10 -6.82
CA THR A 96 1.16 14.28 -7.83
C THR A 96 0.14 15.31 -7.37
N ALA A 97 -0.31 15.24 -6.11
CA ALA A 97 -1.23 16.21 -5.53
C ALA A 97 -0.64 17.64 -5.52
N GLU A 98 0.62 17.79 -5.08
CA GLU A 98 1.32 19.08 -5.09
C GLU A 98 1.46 19.65 -6.50
N PHE A 99 1.82 18.81 -7.48
CA PHE A 99 1.94 19.22 -8.88
C PHE A 99 0.59 19.70 -9.45
N VAL A 100 -0.49 18.96 -9.20
CA VAL A 100 -1.85 19.34 -9.65
C VAL A 100 -2.28 20.66 -9.00
N LEU A 101 -2.06 20.83 -7.69
CA LEU A 101 -2.39 22.06 -6.96
C LEU A 101 -1.66 23.27 -7.54
N ALA A 102 -0.35 23.14 -7.82
CA ALA A 102 0.42 24.20 -8.45
C ALA A 102 -0.14 24.60 -9.83
N ARG A 103 -0.52 23.62 -10.65
CA ARG A 103 -1.14 23.86 -11.96
C ARG A 103 -2.52 24.51 -11.86
N MET A 104 -3.32 24.11 -10.89
CA MET A 104 -4.62 24.75 -10.65
C MET A 104 -4.45 26.21 -10.25
N GLN A 105 -3.45 26.52 -9.43
CA GLN A 105 -3.17 27.89 -9.01
C GLN A 105 -2.76 28.77 -10.21
N GLU A 106 -1.88 28.28 -11.09
CA GLU A 106 -1.52 28.98 -12.34
C GLU A 106 -2.74 29.34 -13.19
N VAL A 107 -3.69 28.40 -13.32
CA VAL A 107 -4.93 28.62 -14.07
C VAL A 107 -5.79 29.68 -13.39
N LEU A 108 -5.98 29.60 -12.07
CA LEU A 108 -6.78 30.58 -11.32
C LEU A 108 -6.19 31.98 -11.41
N ASP A 109 -4.86 32.11 -11.35
CA ASP A 109 -4.17 33.38 -11.47
C ASP A 109 -4.30 33.97 -12.89
N ALA A 110 -4.37 33.14 -13.93
CA ALA A 110 -4.61 33.61 -15.31
C ALA A 110 -6.06 34.12 -15.54
N TYR A 111 -7.02 33.71 -14.72
CA TYR A 111 -8.41 34.20 -14.77
C TYR A 111 -8.63 35.50 -13.99
N ARG A 112 -7.66 35.91 -13.16
CA ARG A 112 -7.71 37.16 -12.38
C ARG A 112 -7.13 38.33 -13.18
#